data_AF-A0A059CZN4-F1
#
_entry.id   AF-A0A059CZN4-F1
#
_cell.length_a   1.000
_cell.length_b   1.000
_cell.length_c   1.000
_cell.angle_alpha   90.00
_cell.angle_beta   90.00
_cell.angle_gamma   90.00
#
_symmetry.space_group_name_H-M   'P 1'
#
loop_
_entity.id
_entity.type
_entity.pdbx_description
1 polymer ?
#
loop_
_entity_poly.entity_id
_entity_poly.type
_entity_poly.pdbx_seq_one_letter_code
_entity_poly.pdbx_strand_id
1 'polypeptide(L)'
;MSQKRQKEEGAHSPRDKRRRFFTLKHVISEVVRKQRIQDFQNLLEPLVRRVVKEEIEVALANHFTAMRRSYGKEVHPSESRSLQLRFSNGVSLPLFTGARLEGDGGSKMEVELVDGFTGQIVDTGPESSANVEIVVLEGDFDGDKGSEWTAEEFENNIVREREGKRPLLTGDGVVKLKDGVGSVGEIAFSDNSSWTRSRRFRLGARVTDKFEETRIREAITESIVVKDHRGELYKKHYPPALSDEVWRLEKIGKDGAFHKRLSEANVNFVKDFLILLSVDPSRLRSILGAGMSRKMWEVTFEHARTCSLDQTIYFYRPPSSEPKAGVLFNIGGQVMGLLSDGKYIPSEKLSEAEKVRFSGYSGTSNSCHQSLMTYISSIRLTATTW
;
A
#
# COMPACT_ATOMS: atom_id res chain seq x y z
N MET A 1 -9.49 -16.63 80.80
CA MET A 1 -8.76 -15.79 81.77
C MET A 1 -7.31 -15.74 81.32
N SER A 2 -6.84 -14.58 80.85
CA SER A 2 -5.79 -13.74 81.47
C SER A 2 -4.50 -14.49 81.84
N GLN A 3 -3.27 -14.01 81.64
CA GLN A 3 -2.62 -12.85 81.01
C GLN A 3 -1.16 -12.92 81.55
N LYS A 4 -0.12 -12.69 80.73
CA LYS A 4 1.11 -11.89 81.02
C LYS A 4 2.17 -12.20 79.94
N ARG A 5 2.49 -11.30 78.99
CA ARG A 5 3.32 -10.06 79.05
C ARG A 5 4.79 -10.39 79.40
N GLN A 6 5.81 -10.14 78.56
CA GLN A 6 6.41 -8.86 78.08
C GLN A 6 7.51 -9.21 77.02
N LYS A 7 7.71 -8.60 75.81
CA LYS A 7 8.28 -7.28 75.41
C LYS A 7 9.49 -6.83 76.26
N GLU A 8 10.65 -6.36 75.79
CA GLU A 8 11.11 -5.72 74.55
C GLU A 8 12.64 -5.47 74.72
N GLU A 9 13.43 -5.36 73.65
CA GLU A 9 14.66 -4.53 73.47
C GLU A 9 15.37 -5.04 72.19
N GLY A 10 15.83 -4.25 71.22
CA GLY A 10 16.18 -2.84 71.19
C GLY A 10 17.50 -2.73 70.41
N ALA A 11 17.46 -2.13 69.22
CA ALA A 11 18.48 -2.14 68.16
C ALA A 11 19.72 -1.24 68.39
N HIS A 12 20.83 -1.54 67.69
CA HIS A 12 21.74 -0.62 66.94
C HIS A 12 23.03 -1.36 66.46
N SER A 13 23.22 -1.77 65.19
CA SER A 13 23.76 -1.08 63.97
C SER A 13 25.31 -1.16 63.77
N PRO A 14 25.92 -0.83 62.60
CA PRO A 14 26.07 -1.65 61.38
C PRO A 14 27.53 -1.76 60.83
N ARG A 15 27.79 -2.71 59.90
CA ARG A 15 28.90 -2.85 58.89
C ARG A 15 29.24 -4.35 58.72
N ASP A 16 29.60 -4.96 57.59
CA ASP A 16 29.87 -4.55 56.22
C ASP A 16 29.77 -5.79 55.28
N LYS A 17 29.72 -5.52 53.99
CA LYS A 17 29.58 -6.39 52.79
C LYS A 17 30.24 -7.78 52.83
N ARG A 18 29.48 -8.84 52.46
CA ARG A 18 30.03 -10.06 51.83
C ARG A 18 29.22 -10.47 50.60
N ARG A 19 29.74 -10.09 49.42
CA ARG A 19 29.31 -10.60 48.10
C ARG A 19 29.48 -12.12 48.08
N ARG A 20 28.38 -12.87 47.90
CA ARG A 20 28.46 -14.30 47.57
C ARG A 20 28.84 -14.42 46.09
N PHE A 21 30.09 -14.83 45.84
CA PHE A 21 30.58 -15.21 44.52
C PHE A 21 29.85 -16.47 44.04
N PHE A 22 29.15 -16.40 42.92
CA PHE A 22 28.85 -17.59 42.13
C PHE A 22 30.17 -18.03 41.49
N THR A 23 30.68 -19.19 41.86
CA THR A 23 31.92 -19.72 41.28
C THR A 23 31.68 -19.99 39.79
N LEU A 24 32.55 -19.44 38.95
CA LEU A 24 32.53 -19.54 37.49
C LEU A 24 32.30 -20.99 36.99
N LYS A 25 32.81 -21.98 37.73
CA LYS A 25 32.61 -23.42 37.47
C LYS A 25 31.14 -23.85 37.41
N HIS A 26 30.27 -23.30 38.26
CA HIS A 26 28.86 -23.70 38.32
C HIS A 26 28.08 -23.11 37.14
N VAL A 27 28.36 -21.85 36.78
CA VAL A 27 27.79 -21.18 35.60
C VAL A 27 28.27 -21.86 34.32
N ILE A 28 29.57 -22.18 34.21
CA ILE A 28 30.13 -22.92 33.08
C ILE A 28 29.49 -24.32 32.98
N SER A 29 29.31 -25.03 34.10
CA SER A 29 28.66 -26.35 34.09
C SER A 29 27.21 -26.30 33.60
N GLU A 30 26.44 -25.29 33.99
CA GLU A 30 25.06 -25.08 33.52
C GLU A 30 25.00 -24.70 32.03
N VAL A 31 25.93 -23.84 31.57
CA VAL A 31 26.03 -23.44 30.17
C VAL A 31 26.43 -24.64 29.30
N VAL A 32 27.40 -25.45 29.73
CA VAL A 32 27.83 -26.66 29.01
C VAL A 32 26.70 -27.70 28.98
N ARG A 33 25.90 -27.83 30.05
CA ARG A 33 24.73 -28.72 30.09
C ARG A 33 23.63 -28.25 29.15
N LYS A 34 23.33 -26.95 29.11
CA LYS A 34 22.36 -26.36 28.17
C LYS A 34 22.83 -26.49 26.72
N GLN A 35 24.12 -26.27 26.46
CA GLN A 35 24.69 -26.43 25.13
C GLN A 35 24.57 -27.89 24.67
N ARG A 36 24.87 -28.88 25.53
CA ARG A 36 24.66 -30.30 25.19
C ARG A 36 23.22 -30.64 24.86
N ILE A 37 22.25 -30.09 25.60
CA ILE A 37 20.82 -30.34 25.33
C ILE A 37 20.41 -29.70 24.00
N GLN A 38 20.88 -28.49 23.73
CA GLN A 38 20.62 -27.79 22.47
C GLN A 38 21.25 -28.52 21.29
N ASP A 39 22.49 -28.99 21.43
CA ASP A 39 23.19 -29.77 20.41
C ASP A 39 22.47 -31.11 20.15
N PHE A 40 21.95 -31.76 21.20
CA PHE A 40 21.18 -33.00 21.09
C PHE A 40 19.82 -32.79 20.42
N GLN A 41 19.15 -31.66 20.71
CA GLN A 41 17.91 -31.26 20.03
C GLN A 41 18.16 -30.98 18.54
N ASN A 42 19.24 -30.26 18.21
CA ASN A 42 19.62 -29.97 16.83
C ASN A 42 20.04 -31.22 16.05
N LEU A 43 20.51 -32.27 16.73
CA LEU A 43 20.86 -33.56 16.11
C LEU A 43 19.64 -34.46 15.87
N LEU A 44 18.65 -34.43 16.78
CA LEU A 44 17.44 -35.24 16.68
C LEU A 44 16.36 -34.60 15.80
N GLU A 45 16.24 -33.28 15.77
CA GLU A 45 15.22 -32.59 14.97
C GLU A 45 15.22 -33.01 13.49
N PRO A 46 16.38 -33.11 12.79
CA PRO A 46 16.40 -33.54 11.39
C PRO A 46 15.99 -35.00 11.21
N LEU A 47 16.30 -35.87 12.18
CA LEU A 47 15.94 -37.29 12.15
C LEU A 47 14.44 -37.47 12.40
N VAL A 48 13.88 -36.76 13.37
CA VAL A 48 12.44 -36.78 13.66
C VAL A 48 11.65 -36.18 12.50
N ARG A 49 12.08 -35.04 11.92
CA ARG A 49 11.45 -34.48 10.72
C ARG A 49 11.48 -35.45 9.55
N ARG A 50 12.58 -36.19 9.36
CA ARG A 50 12.69 -37.20 8.30
C ARG A 50 11.74 -38.36 8.53
N VAL A 51 11.73 -38.93 9.72
CA VAL A 51 10.83 -40.06 10.07
C VAL A 51 9.37 -39.63 9.97
N VAL A 52 9.00 -38.45 10.47
CA VAL A 52 7.62 -37.93 10.35
C VAL A 52 7.25 -37.71 8.89
N LYS A 53 8.16 -37.17 8.07
CA LYS A 53 7.92 -36.99 6.64
C LYS A 53 7.77 -38.33 5.91
N GLU A 54 8.64 -39.29 6.19
CA GLU A 54 8.59 -40.64 5.61
C GLU A 54 7.30 -41.38 6.05
N GLU A 55 6.89 -41.29 7.31
CA GLU A 55 5.63 -41.87 7.80
C GLU A 55 4.40 -41.21 7.18
N ILE A 56 4.41 -39.88 6.97
CA ILE A 56 3.33 -39.17 6.25
C ILE A 56 3.29 -39.62 4.79
N GLU A 57 4.44 -39.72 4.12
CA GLU A 57 4.52 -40.17 2.72
C GLU A 57 4.10 -41.64 2.58
N VAL A 58 4.46 -42.51 3.52
CA VAL A 58 4.04 -43.91 3.58
C VAL A 58 2.54 -44.02 3.89
N ALA A 59 2.00 -43.22 4.81
CA ALA A 59 0.57 -43.18 5.10
C ALA A 59 -0.24 -42.69 3.89
N LEU A 60 0.24 -41.65 3.19
CA LEU A 60 -0.35 -41.17 1.94
C LEU A 60 -0.27 -42.24 0.85
N ALA A 61 0.88 -42.87 0.63
CA ALA A 61 1.04 -43.95 -0.35
C ALA A 61 0.17 -45.17 -0.03
N ASN A 62 0.01 -45.53 1.24
CA ASN A 62 -0.88 -46.58 1.70
C ASN A 62 -2.35 -46.20 1.51
N HIS A 63 -2.71 -44.93 1.74
CA HIS A 63 -4.05 -44.41 1.45
C HIS A 63 -4.35 -44.46 -0.06
N PHE A 64 -3.43 -44.03 -0.91
CA PHE A 64 -3.56 -44.10 -2.37
C PHE A 64 -3.62 -45.54 -2.88
N THR A 65 -2.85 -46.47 -2.30
CA THR A 65 -2.89 -47.89 -2.70
C THR A 65 -4.10 -48.64 -2.14
N ALA A 66 -4.63 -48.25 -0.98
CA ALA A 66 -5.91 -48.76 -0.46
C ALA A 66 -7.08 -48.30 -1.35
N MET A 67 -7.06 -47.03 -1.75
CA MET A 67 -8.01 -46.45 -2.71
C MET A 67 -7.92 -47.13 -4.09
N ARG A 68 -6.73 -47.49 -4.56
CA ARG A 68 -6.58 -48.21 -5.83
C ARG A 68 -7.06 -49.67 -5.77
N ARG A 69 -7.02 -50.30 -4.59
CA ARG A 69 -7.50 -51.69 -4.39
C ARG A 69 -9.02 -51.78 -4.23
N SER A 70 -9.72 -50.69 -3.90
CA SER A 70 -11.20 -50.67 -3.83
C SER A 70 -11.89 -50.60 -5.20
N TYR A 71 -11.19 -50.25 -6.28
CA TYR A 71 -11.71 -50.19 -7.66
C TYR A 71 -11.57 -51.50 -8.48
N GLY A 72 -11.43 -52.65 -7.80
CA GLY A 72 -11.14 -53.93 -8.45
C GLY A 72 -12.30 -54.89 -8.66
N LYS A 73 -13.50 -54.65 -8.10
CA LYS A 73 -14.64 -55.57 -8.25
C LYS A 73 -15.99 -54.83 -8.27
N GLU A 74 -16.60 -54.92 -9.45
CA GLU A 74 -18.04 -55.08 -9.72
C GLU A 74 -19.05 -53.95 -9.44
N VAL A 75 -19.68 -53.54 -10.55
CA VAL A 75 -21.01 -52.97 -10.77
C VAL A 75 -21.25 -51.54 -10.27
N HIS A 76 -21.25 -50.60 -11.22
CA HIS A 76 -21.56 -49.18 -11.05
C HIS A 76 -23.01 -48.92 -10.59
N PRO A 77 -23.19 -48.23 -9.46
CA PRO A 77 -24.04 -47.06 -9.37
C PRO A 77 -23.19 -45.79 -9.59
N SER A 78 -23.76 -44.79 -10.26
CA SER A 78 -23.16 -43.50 -10.61
C SER A 78 -22.19 -42.97 -9.54
N GLU A 79 -20.89 -42.94 -9.84
CA GLU A 79 -19.89 -42.31 -8.98
C GLU A 79 -20.24 -40.83 -8.84
N SER A 80 -20.64 -40.41 -7.64
CA SER A 80 -20.94 -39.01 -7.34
C SER A 80 -19.66 -38.18 -7.51
N ARG A 81 -19.53 -37.53 -8.67
CA ARG A 81 -18.44 -36.59 -8.96
C ARG A 81 -18.56 -35.42 -7.99
N SER A 82 -17.54 -35.20 -7.16
CA SER A 82 -17.45 -34.00 -6.32
C SER A 82 -16.93 -32.87 -7.22
N LEU A 83 -17.79 -31.95 -7.64
CA LEU A 83 -17.39 -30.85 -8.53
C LEU A 83 -17.36 -29.53 -7.75
N GLN A 84 -16.38 -28.68 -8.05
CA GLN A 84 -16.29 -27.35 -7.46
C GLN A 84 -15.68 -26.33 -8.44
N LEU A 85 -16.06 -25.07 -8.29
CA LEU A 85 -15.44 -23.95 -8.97
C LEU A 85 -14.20 -23.49 -8.21
N ARG A 86 -13.22 -22.94 -8.94
CA ARG A 86 -12.01 -22.34 -8.39
C ARG A 86 -11.61 -21.13 -9.23
N PHE A 87 -11.16 -20.06 -8.59
CA PHE A 87 -10.44 -18.99 -9.28
C PHE A 87 -8.99 -19.43 -9.53
N SER A 88 -8.53 -19.41 -10.78
CA SER A 88 -7.17 -19.87 -11.12
C SER A 88 -6.07 -18.92 -10.62
N ASN A 89 -6.42 -17.64 -10.48
CA ASN A 89 -5.54 -16.56 -10.03
C ASN A 89 -6.21 -15.67 -8.97
N GLY A 90 -5.38 -14.98 -8.18
CA GLY A 90 -5.83 -13.96 -7.25
C GLY A 90 -6.24 -12.67 -7.97
N VAL A 91 -6.85 -11.75 -7.22
CA VAL A 91 -7.25 -10.43 -7.71
C VAL A 91 -6.07 -9.47 -7.60
N SER A 92 -5.77 -8.74 -8.69
CA SER A 92 -4.73 -7.71 -8.70
C SER A 92 -5.06 -6.57 -7.74
N LEU A 93 -4.07 -6.20 -6.92
CA LEU A 93 -4.18 -5.14 -5.91
C LEU A 93 -3.16 -4.02 -6.19
N PRO A 94 -3.47 -2.75 -5.85
CA PRO A 94 -4.68 -2.27 -5.18
C PRO A 94 -5.90 -2.16 -6.13
N LEU A 95 -7.09 -2.48 -5.62
CA LEU A 95 -8.33 -2.39 -6.39
C LEU A 95 -9.12 -1.12 -6.06
N PHE A 96 -9.58 -0.43 -7.11
CA PHE A 96 -10.37 0.80 -7.01
C PHE A 96 -11.73 0.63 -7.70
N THR A 97 -12.73 1.40 -7.26
CA THR A 97 -14.02 1.47 -7.94
C THR A 97 -13.85 1.94 -9.40
N GLY A 98 -14.67 1.40 -10.30
CA GLY A 98 -14.62 1.69 -11.73
C GLY A 98 -13.37 1.16 -12.47
N ALA A 99 -12.37 0.62 -11.76
CA ALA A 99 -11.25 -0.07 -12.40
C ALA A 99 -11.70 -1.48 -12.83
N ARG A 100 -11.24 -1.90 -14.01
CA ARG A 100 -11.45 -3.27 -14.49
C ARG A 100 -10.82 -4.25 -13.51
N LEU A 101 -11.55 -5.31 -13.22
CA LEU A 101 -11.09 -6.38 -12.36
C LEU A 101 -10.10 -7.24 -13.14
N GLU A 102 -8.88 -7.33 -12.62
CA GLU A 102 -7.78 -8.07 -13.23
C GLU A 102 -7.23 -9.10 -12.26
N GLY A 103 -6.71 -10.19 -12.81
CA GLY A 103 -5.99 -11.20 -12.08
C GLY A 103 -4.56 -10.77 -11.78
N ASP A 104 -3.90 -11.49 -10.88
CA ASP A 104 -2.51 -11.22 -10.50
C ASP A 104 -1.59 -11.04 -11.73
N GLY A 105 -0.70 -10.05 -11.64
CA GLY A 105 0.19 -9.68 -12.74
C GLY A 105 -0.48 -8.98 -13.93
N GLY A 106 -1.73 -8.49 -13.78
CA GLY A 106 -2.50 -7.86 -14.86
C GLY A 106 -3.08 -8.87 -15.86
N SER A 107 -3.15 -10.14 -15.48
CA SER A 107 -3.76 -11.20 -16.26
C SER A 107 -5.29 -11.08 -16.26
N LYS A 108 -5.98 -11.81 -17.14
CA LYS A 108 -7.42 -11.96 -17.03
C LYS A 108 -7.74 -12.86 -15.84
N MET A 109 -8.80 -12.55 -15.09
CA MET A 109 -9.29 -13.51 -14.10
C MET A 109 -9.96 -14.68 -14.80
N GLU A 110 -9.79 -15.88 -14.25
CA GLU A 110 -10.43 -17.08 -14.78
C GLU A 110 -11.06 -17.91 -13.66
N VAL A 111 -12.14 -18.59 -14.02
CA VAL A 111 -12.81 -19.58 -13.19
C VAL A 111 -12.68 -20.94 -13.86
N GLU A 112 -12.32 -21.93 -13.06
CA GLU A 112 -12.12 -23.32 -13.46
C GLU A 112 -13.13 -24.21 -12.74
N LEU A 113 -13.69 -25.18 -13.45
CA LEU A 113 -14.37 -26.32 -12.88
C LEU A 113 -13.33 -27.40 -12.59
N VAL A 114 -13.27 -27.86 -11.35
CA VAL A 114 -12.34 -28.91 -10.93
C VAL A 114 -13.04 -30.03 -10.20
N ASP A 115 -12.45 -31.21 -10.27
CA ASP A 115 -12.82 -32.35 -9.46
C ASP A 115 -12.29 -32.11 -8.03
N GLY A 116 -13.18 -32.21 -7.05
CA GLY A 116 -12.92 -31.90 -5.64
C GLY A 116 -11.96 -32.87 -4.96
N PHE A 117 -11.75 -34.08 -5.50
CA PHE A 117 -10.82 -35.06 -4.94
C PHE A 117 -9.41 -34.92 -5.53
N THR A 118 -9.33 -34.72 -6.84
CA THR A 118 -8.05 -34.69 -7.58
C THR A 118 -7.52 -33.27 -7.81
N GLY A 119 -8.38 -32.26 -7.74
CA GLY A 119 -8.06 -30.87 -8.05
C GLY A 119 -7.79 -30.58 -9.53
N GLN A 120 -8.02 -31.57 -10.40
CA GLN A 120 -7.82 -31.47 -11.85
C GLN A 120 -9.02 -30.79 -12.51
N ILE A 121 -8.75 -30.09 -13.61
CA ILE A 121 -9.80 -29.45 -14.41
C ILE A 121 -10.70 -30.53 -15.01
N VAL A 122 -12.00 -30.32 -14.91
CA VAL A 122 -13.02 -31.17 -15.53
C VAL A 122 -13.38 -30.55 -16.86
N ASP A 123 -12.81 -31.11 -17.93
CA ASP A 123 -12.95 -30.63 -19.30
C ASP A 123 -14.11 -31.29 -20.06
N THR A 124 -14.66 -32.38 -19.54
CA THR A 124 -15.72 -33.17 -20.17
C THR A 124 -17.02 -33.19 -19.37
N GLY A 125 -18.14 -33.38 -20.07
CA GLY A 125 -19.48 -33.40 -19.49
C GLY A 125 -20.24 -32.09 -19.68
N PRO A 126 -21.56 -32.07 -19.42
CA PRO A 126 -22.36 -30.85 -19.54
C PRO A 126 -21.91 -29.76 -18.56
N GLU A 127 -21.35 -30.12 -17.40
CA GLU A 127 -20.86 -29.21 -16.38
C GLU A 127 -19.65 -28.39 -16.84
N SER A 128 -18.77 -28.95 -17.69
CA SER A 128 -17.59 -28.25 -18.22
C SER A 128 -17.94 -27.09 -19.16
N SER A 129 -19.22 -26.98 -19.52
CA SER A 129 -19.79 -25.90 -20.33
C SER A 129 -20.82 -25.07 -19.54
N ALA A 130 -20.81 -25.09 -18.21
CA ALA A 130 -21.79 -24.37 -17.40
C ALA A 130 -21.65 -22.83 -17.50
N ASN A 131 -22.74 -22.12 -17.25
CA ASN A 131 -22.77 -20.68 -16.99
C ASN A 131 -22.45 -20.43 -15.51
N VAL A 132 -21.49 -19.54 -15.26
CA VAL A 132 -21.01 -19.16 -13.93
C VAL A 132 -21.25 -17.68 -13.72
N GLU A 133 -21.94 -17.32 -12.64
CA GLU A 133 -22.14 -15.94 -12.23
C GLU A 133 -21.09 -15.53 -11.19
N ILE A 134 -20.45 -14.39 -11.42
CA ILE A 134 -19.57 -13.73 -10.49
C ILE A 134 -20.39 -12.79 -9.58
N VAL A 135 -20.29 -13.02 -8.28
CA VAL A 135 -21.01 -12.26 -7.25
C VAL A 135 -20.05 -11.63 -6.26
N VAL A 136 -20.55 -10.70 -5.43
CA VAL A 136 -19.79 -10.09 -4.33
C VAL A 136 -20.28 -10.65 -3.02
N LEU A 137 -19.35 -11.08 -2.17
CA LEU A 137 -19.63 -11.62 -0.84
C LEU A 137 -19.08 -10.71 0.26
N GLU A 138 -19.59 -10.86 1.47
CA GLU A 138 -19.06 -10.17 2.65
C GLU A 138 -17.59 -10.52 2.86
N GLY A 139 -16.77 -9.51 3.16
CA GLY A 139 -15.32 -9.69 3.24
C GLY A 139 -14.86 -10.61 4.38
N ASP A 140 -15.66 -10.73 5.42
CA ASP A 140 -15.43 -11.65 6.54
C ASP A 140 -16.23 -12.94 6.44
N PHE A 141 -16.85 -13.23 5.28
CA PHE A 141 -17.27 -14.58 4.94
C PHE A 141 -16.01 -15.42 4.72
N ASP A 142 -15.45 -15.92 5.82
CA ASP A 142 -14.55 -17.04 5.79
C ASP A 142 -15.39 -18.30 5.64
N GLY A 143 -15.30 -18.91 4.46
CA GLY A 143 -15.51 -20.34 4.39
C GLY A 143 -14.47 -20.97 5.31
N ASP A 144 -14.85 -21.17 6.58
CA ASP A 144 -13.95 -21.44 7.68
C ASP A 144 -12.94 -22.50 7.24
N LYS A 145 -11.65 -22.31 7.50
CA LYS A 145 -10.56 -23.12 6.92
C LYS A 145 -10.61 -24.62 7.32
N GLY A 146 -11.70 -25.07 7.94
CA GLY A 146 -12.05 -26.47 8.19
C GLY A 146 -13.54 -26.82 8.15
N SER A 147 -14.47 -25.91 7.80
CA SER A 147 -15.90 -26.27 7.61
C SER A 147 -16.43 -25.83 6.25
N GLU A 148 -17.00 -26.78 5.54
CA GLU A 148 -17.64 -26.55 4.24
C GLU A 148 -18.93 -25.74 4.40
N TRP A 149 -19.10 -24.65 3.62
CA TRP A 149 -20.33 -23.85 3.65
C TRP A 149 -21.47 -24.50 2.85
N THR A 150 -22.70 -24.21 3.26
CA THR A 150 -23.91 -24.58 2.53
C THR A 150 -24.21 -23.58 1.40
N ALA A 151 -25.04 -23.98 0.44
CA ALA A 151 -25.46 -23.09 -0.65
C ALA A 151 -26.28 -21.90 -0.10
N GLU A 152 -27.05 -22.14 0.96
CA GLU A 152 -27.82 -21.10 1.67
C GLU A 152 -26.90 -20.11 2.38
N GLU A 153 -25.83 -20.58 3.04
CA GLU A 153 -24.83 -19.71 3.65
C GLU A 153 -24.12 -18.85 2.61
N PHE A 154 -23.76 -19.42 1.45
CA PHE A 154 -23.19 -18.65 0.35
C PHE A 154 -24.17 -17.57 -0.12
N GLU A 155 -25.44 -17.91 -0.36
CA GLU A 155 -26.47 -16.98 -0.82
C GLU A 155 -26.70 -15.83 0.17
N ASN A 156 -26.76 -16.16 1.46
CA ASN A 156 -27.01 -15.20 2.53
C ASN A 156 -25.84 -14.21 2.71
N ASN A 157 -24.65 -14.54 2.23
CA ASN A 157 -23.48 -13.67 2.29
C ASN A 157 -23.26 -12.83 1.03
N ILE A 158 -24.13 -12.94 0.01
CA ILE A 158 -24.08 -12.08 -1.18
C ILE A 158 -24.44 -10.64 -0.80
N VAL A 159 -23.49 -9.73 -1.05
CA VAL A 159 -23.65 -8.30 -0.80
C VAL A 159 -24.38 -7.66 -1.97
N ARG A 160 -25.49 -7.00 -1.65
CA ARG A 160 -26.25 -6.18 -2.60
C ARG A 160 -25.80 -4.73 -2.55
N GLU A 161 -26.06 -4.01 -3.62
CA GLU A 161 -25.84 -2.57 -3.67
C GLU A 161 -26.65 -1.80 -2.62
N ARG A 162 -26.17 -0.61 -2.26
CA ARG A 162 -26.92 0.30 -1.40
C ARG A 162 -28.15 0.83 -2.14
N GLU A 163 -29.19 1.15 -1.38
CA GLU A 163 -30.42 1.72 -1.93
C GLU A 163 -30.13 2.94 -2.83
N GLY A 164 -30.68 2.94 -4.04
CA GLY A 164 -30.48 4.00 -5.04
C GLY A 164 -29.12 4.00 -5.74
N LYS A 165 -28.29 2.96 -5.58
CA LYS A 165 -27.02 2.77 -6.31
C LYS A 165 -27.19 1.82 -7.50
N ARG A 166 -26.20 1.84 -8.38
CA ARG A 166 -26.05 0.85 -9.45
C ARG A 166 -25.67 -0.51 -8.84
N PRO A 167 -25.87 -1.62 -9.57
CA PRO A 167 -25.37 -2.93 -9.15
C PRO A 167 -23.92 -2.87 -8.69
N LEU A 168 -23.58 -3.63 -7.65
CA LEU A 168 -22.27 -3.54 -7.00
C LEU A 168 -21.12 -3.96 -7.94
N LEU A 169 -21.40 -4.89 -8.85
CA LEU A 169 -20.58 -5.17 -10.02
C LEU A 169 -21.25 -4.62 -11.28
N THR A 170 -20.46 -3.97 -12.12
CA THR A 170 -20.85 -3.50 -13.45
C THR A 170 -20.12 -4.31 -14.50
N GLY A 171 -20.71 -4.47 -15.69
CA GLY A 171 -20.14 -5.28 -16.77
C GLY A 171 -20.84 -6.63 -16.93
N ASP A 172 -20.20 -7.55 -17.65
CA ASP A 172 -20.69 -8.91 -17.87
C ASP A 172 -20.21 -9.84 -16.74
N GLY A 173 -21.07 -10.01 -15.74
CA GLY A 173 -20.80 -10.86 -14.58
C GLY A 173 -21.03 -12.35 -14.83
N VAL A 174 -21.47 -12.76 -16.02
CA VAL A 174 -21.71 -14.17 -16.36
C VAL A 174 -20.62 -14.68 -17.29
N VAL A 175 -20.02 -15.79 -16.91
CA VAL A 175 -18.92 -16.44 -17.62
C VAL A 175 -19.41 -17.79 -18.12
N LYS A 176 -19.26 -18.04 -19.43
CA LYS A 176 -19.48 -19.37 -20.00
C LYS A 176 -18.19 -20.18 -19.90
N LEU A 177 -18.23 -21.32 -19.22
CA LEU A 177 -17.13 -22.26 -19.23
C LEU A 177 -16.99 -22.91 -20.61
N LYS A 178 -15.75 -23.15 -21.01
CA LYS A 178 -15.37 -23.93 -22.19
C LYS A 178 -14.28 -24.89 -21.77
N ASP A 179 -14.52 -26.19 -21.95
CA ASP A 179 -13.60 -27.25 -21.53
C ASP A 179 -13.20 -27.09 -20.04
N GLY A 180 -14.16 -26.67 -19.21
CA GLY A 180 -13.97 -26.47 -17.77
C GLY A 180 -13.38 -25.12 -17.37
N VAL A 181 -13.01 -24.24 -18.31
CA VAL A 181 -12.36 -22.95 -18.02
C VAL A 181 -13.15 -21.79 -18.61
N GLY A 182 -13.29 -20.71 -17.85
CA GLY A 182 -13.95 -19.49 -18.31
C GLY A 182 -13.19 -18.23 -17.88
N SER A 183 -12.88 -17.34 -18.84
CA SER A 183 -12.29 -16.04 -18.54
C SER A 183 -13.38 -15.03 -18.14
N VAL A 184 -13.16 -14.35 -17.02
CA VAL A 184 -14.02 -13.27 -16.54
C VAL A 184 -13.92 -12.07 -17.48
N GLY A 185 -15.08 -11.52 -17.86
CA GLY A 185 -15.18 -10.36 -18.75
C GLY A 185 -14.75 -9.04 -18.10
N GLU A 186 -15.12 -7.93 -18.74
CA GLU A 186 -14.83 -6.59 -18.22
C GLU A 186 -15.81 -6.21 -17.12
N ILE A 187 -15.54 -6.69 -15.90
CA ILE A 187 -16.30 -6.31 -14.71
C ILE A 187 -15.55 -5.30 -13.85
N ALA A 188 -16.29 -4.47 -13.11
CA ALA A 188 -15.74 -3.48 -12.19
C ALA A 188 -16.67 -3.24 -10.99
N PHE A 189 -16.10 -2.96 -9.83
CA PHE A 189 -16.85 -2.55 -8.65
C PHE A 189 -17.40 -1.12 -8.81
N SER A 190 -18.70 -0.93 -8.56
CA SER A 190 -19.32 0.40 -8.63
C SER A 190 -19.22 1.19 -7.32
N ASP A 191 -19.00 0.51 -6.20
CA ASP A 191 -18.91 1.11 -4.85
C ASP A 191 -17.72 0.53 -4.08
N ASN A 192 -17.21 1.30 -3.12
CA ASN A 192 -16.04 0.92 -2.33
C ASN A 192 -16.45 0.01 -1.17
N SER A 193 -15.52 -0.72 -0.56
CA SER A 193 -15.85 -1.66 0.50
C SER A 193 -16.00 -1.01 1.88
N SER A 194 -15.77 0.30 2.02
CA SER A 194 -15.67 0.95 3.35
C SER A 194 -16.98 1.00 4.14
N TRP A 195 -18.12 0.85 3.47
CA TRP A 195 -19.45 0.90 4.08
C TRP A 195 -19.93 -0.45 4.61
N THR A 196 -19.30 -1.57 4.25
CA THR A 196 -19.64 -2.88 4.82
C THR A 196 -19.06 -3.06 6.21
N ARG A 197 -19.62 -3.99 6.97
CA ARG A 197 -19.18 -4.32 8.33
C ARG A 197 -17.72 -4.76 8.36
N SER A 198 -17.33 -5.61 7.40
CA SER A 198 -15.96 -6.13 7.27
C SER A 198 -14.97 -5.13 6.65
N ARG A 199 -15.48 -4.03 6.06
CA ARG A 199 -14.73 -3.06 5.24
C ARG A 199 -14.03 -3.68 4.03
N ARG A 200 -14.39 -4.91 3.69
CA ARG A 200 -13.79 -5.74 2.63
C ARG A 200 -14.90 -6.41 1.85
N PHE A 201 -14.56 -6.85 0.65
CA PHE A 201 -15.40 -7.73 -0.16
C PHE A 201 -14.65 -9.03 -0.44
N ARG A 202 -15.36 -10.04 -0.92
CA ARG A 202 -14.81 -11.20 -1.63
C ARG A 202 -15.54 -11.33 -2.96
N LEU A 203 -14.90 -11.94 -3.95
CA LEU A 203 -15.62 -12.42 -5.13
C LEU A 203 -16.07 -13.85 -4.87
N GLY A 204 -17.31 -14.13 -5.25
CA GLY A 204 -17.87 -15.47 -5.33
C GLY A 204 -18.08 -15.87 -6.78
N ALA A 205 -18.01 -17.16 -7.08
CA ALA A 205 -18.46 -17.72 -8.35
C ALA A 205 -19.43 -18.87 -8.10
N ARG A 206 -20.61 -18.82 -8.71
CA ARG A 206 -21.63 -19.88 -8.60
C ARG A 206 -22.15 -20.28 -9.97
N VAL A 207 -22.48 -21.55 -10.13
CA VAL A 207 -23.14 -22.02 -11.36
C VAL A 207 -24.61 -21.58 -11.36
N THR A 208 -25.10 -21.09 -12.49
CA THR A 208 -26.52 -20.71 -12.65
C THR A 208 -27.35 -21.79 -13.33
N ASP A 209 -26.71 -22.69 -14.07
CA ASP A 209 -27.36 -23.84 -14.71
C ASP A 209 -27.79 -24.86 -13.65
N LYS A 210 -28.95 -25.50 -13.84
CA LYS A 210 -29.43 -26.55 -12.94
C LYS A 210 -29.00 -27.91 -13.46
N PHE A 211 -28.26 -28.65 -12.64
CA PHE A 211 -27.89 -30.04 -12.87
C PHE A 211 -28.65 -30.91 -11.88
N GLU A 212 -29.45 -31.87 -12.36
CA GLU A 212 -30.39 -32.64 -11.53
C GLU A 212 -29.70 -33.52 -10.47
N GLU A 213 -28.49 -34.01 -10.75
CA GLU A 213 -27.80 -34.99 -9.90
C GLU A 213 -26.42 -34.53 -9.39
N THR A 214 -25.92 -33.38 -9.85
CA THR A 214 -24.54 -32.94 -9.56
C THR A 214 -24.54 -31.55 -8.92
N ARG A 215 -24.22 -31.47 -7.63
CA ARG A 215 -23.93 -30.17 -6.99
C ARG A 215 -22.51 -29.74 -7.34
N ILE A 216 -22.39 -28.57 -7.95
CA ILE A 216 -21.11 -27.89 -8.17
C ILE A 216 -20.92 -26.86 -7.05
N ARG A 217 -19.89 -27.03 -6.23
CA ARG A 217 -19.56 -26.08 -5.15
C ARG A 217 -19.06 -24.75 -5.71
N GLU A 218 -19.42 -23.67 -5.02
CA GLU A 218 -19.06 -22.30 -5.34
C GLU A 218 -17.58 -22.01 -5.05
N ALA A 219 -17.00 -21.02 -5.73
CA ALA A 219 -15.66 -20.51 -5.44
C ALA A 219 -15.74 -19.21 -4.63
N ILE A 220 -14.76 -18.96 -3.77
CA ILE A 220 -14.55 -17.67 -3.13
C ILE A 220 -13.09 -17.23 -3.27
N THR A 221 -12.86 -15.93 -3.45
CA THR A 221 -11.51 -15.36 -3.37
C THR A 221 -11.10 -15.05 -1.94
N GLU A 222 -9.84 -14.68 -1.75
CA GLU A 222 -9.43 -13.93 -0.57
C GLU A 222 -10.21 -12.62 -0.43
N SER A 223 -10.26 -12.09 0.80
CA SER A 223 -10.91 -10.81 1.05
C SER A 223 -10.07 -9.66 0.52
N ILE A 224 -10.72 -8.67 -0.08
CA ILE A 224 -10.09 -7.54 -0.76
C ILE A 224 -10.66 -6.21 -0.26
N VAL A 225 -9.83 -5.18 -0.21
CA VAL A 225 -10.28 -3.80 0.05
C VAL A 225 -10.49 -3.12 -1.29
N VAL A 226 -11.72 -2.72 -1.57
CA VAL A 226 -12.04 -1.92 -2.75
C VAL A 226 -12.05 -0.46 -2.34
N LYS A 227 -11.11 0.32 -2.87
CA LYS A 227 -10.95 1.74 -2.55
C LYS A 227 -11.78 2.60 -3.48
N ASP A 228 -12.20 3.77 -3.01
CA ASP A 228 -12.84 4.75 -3.86
C ASP A 228 -11.84 5.30 -4.89
N HIS A 229 -12.23 5.33 -6.16
CA HIS A 229 -11.41 5.86 -7.26
C HIS A 229 -10.93 7.30 -7.03
N ARG A 230 -11.71 8.11 -6.29
CA ARG A 230 -11.30 9.48 -5.91
C ARG A 230 -9.98 9.48 -5.13
N GLY A 231 -9.72 8.42 -4.35
CA GLY A 231 -8.49 8.28 -3.58
C GLY A 231 -7.24 8.19 -4.46
N GLU A 232 -7.34 7.52 -5.61
CA GLU A 232 -6.23 7.44 -6.58
C GLU A 232 -6.10 8.76 -7.35
N LEU A 233 -7.21 9.28 -7.86
CA LEU A 233 -7.20 10.57 -8.58
C LEU A 233 -6.63 11.71 -7.74
N TYR A 234 -6.91 11.73 -6.42
CA TYR A 234 -6.49 12.80 -5.52
C TYR A 234 -5.24 12.47 -4.69
N LYS A 235 -4.55 11.38 -5.03
CA LYS A 235 -3.33 10.94 -4.35
C LYS A 235 -2.26 12.04 -4.36
N LYS A 236 -1.61 12.24 -3.22
CA LYS A 236 -0.43 13.11 -3.11
C LYS A 236 0.78 12.39 -3.69
N HIS A 237 1.57 13.07 -4.49
CA HIS A 237 2.78 12.51 -5.08
C HIS A 237 3.94 12.65 -4.09
N TYR A 238 4.74 11.59 -3.91
CA TYR A 238 5.93 11.62 -3.06
C TYR A 238 7.13 11.03 -3.83
N PRO A 239 8.18 11.83 -4.15
CA PRO A 239 8.18 13.29 -4.07
C PRO A 239 7.21 13.93 -5.08
N PRO A 240 6.73 15.16 -4.84
CA PRO A 240 5.96 15.89 -5.84
C PRO A 240 6.89 16.33 -6.98
N ALA A 241 6.34 16.44 -8.19
CA ALA A 241 7.03 16.92 -9.38
C ALA A 241 6.80 18.43 -9.58
N LEU A 242 7.72 19.12 -10.25
CA LEU A 242 7.60 20.55 -10.55
C LEU A 242 6.35 20.90 -11.39
N SER A 243 5.95 19.98 -12.27
CA SER A 243 4.78 20.07 -13.14
C SER A 243 3.48 19.64 -12.46
N ASP A 244 3.54 19.11 -11.24
CA ASP A 244 2.32 18.78 -10.51
C ASP A 244 1.53 20.04 -10.21
N GLU A 245 0.20 19.94 -10.30
CA GLU A 245 -0.67 20.99 -9.77
C GLU A 245 -0.47 21.15 -8.26
N VAL A 246 -0.60 22.37 -7.75
CA VAL A 246 -0.28 22.70 -6.34
C VAL A 246 -1.13 21.93 -5.34
N TRP A 247 -2.33 21.47 -5.74
CA TRP A 247 -3.15 20.62 -4.91
C TRP A 247 -2.57 19.21 -4.72
N ARG A 248 -1.51 18.79 -5.43
CA ARG A 248 -0.77 17.56 -5.13
C ARG A 248 0.09 17.66 -3.86
N LEU A 249 0.31 18.87 -3.36
CA LEU A 249 0.97 19.08 -2.06
C LEU A 249 0.06 18.64 -0.90
N GLU A 250 0.68 18.32 0.23
CA GLU A 250 -0.05 17.92 1.42
C GLU A 250 -0.90 19.09 1.94
N LYS A 251 -2.03 18.79 2.61
CA LYS A 251 -2.97 19.77 3.19
C LYS A 251 -3.64 20.74 2.21
N ILE A 252 -3.36 20.67 0.91
CA ILE A 252 -4.07 21.41 -0.13
C ILE A 252 -4.99 20.45 -0.88
N GLY A 253 -6.31 20.53 -0.70
CA GLY A 253 -7.26 19.69 -1.44
C GLY A 253 -7.54 20.20 -2.85
N LYS A 254 -7.74 19.31 -3.83
CA LYS A 254 -8.23 19.70 -5.17
C LYS A 254 -9.57 20.42 -5.02
N ASP A 255 -9.72 21.53 -5.73
CA ASP A 255 -10.88 22.44 -5.67
C ASP A 255 -11.24 22.97 -4.27
N GLY A 256 -10.34 22.81 -3.29
CA GLY A 256 -10.50 23.30 -1.93
C GLY A 256 -10.17 24.78 -1.80
N ALA A 257 -10.42 25.34 -0.61
CA ALA A 257 -10.23 26.78 -0.34
C ALA A 257 -8.79 27.25 -0.61
N PHE A 258 -7.77 26.49 -0.18
CA PHE A 258 -6.37 26.85 -0.44
C PHE A 258 -6.01 26.74 -1.92
N HIS A 259 -6.50 25.72 -2.61
CA HIS A 259 -6.26 25.56 -4.05
C HIS A 259 -6.80 26.76 -4.83
N LYS A 260 -8.06 27.14 -4.58
CA LYS A 260 -8.69 28.30 -5.24
C LYS A 260 -7.92 29.60 -5.01
N ARG A 261 -7.53 29.88 -3.75
CA ARG A 261 -6.77 31.09 -3.40
C ARG A 261 -5.38 31.13 -4.05
N LEU A 262 -4.72 29.98 -4.13
CA LEU A 262 -3.44 29.86 -4.84
C LEU A 262 -3.62 30.08 -6.35
N SER A 263 -4.64 29.48 -6.96
CA SER A 263 -4.95 29.67 -8.38
C SER A 263 -5.31 31.12 -8.72
N GLU A 264 -6.10 31.80 -7.88
CA GLU A 264 -6.39 33.25 -8.00
C GLU A 264 -5.10 34.09 -7.96
N ALA A 265 -4.13 33.68 -7.13
CA ALA A 265 -2.80 34.28 -7.07
C ALA A 265 -1.83 33.79 -8.18
N ASN A 266 -2.31 32.97 -9.13
CA ASN A 266 -1.54 32.34 -10.21
C ASN A 266 -0.42 31.41 -9.73
N VAL A 267 -0.63 30.75 -8.60
CA VAL A 267 0.22 29.66 -8.08
C VAL A 267 -0.49 28.35 -8.40
N ASN A 268 -0.30 27.83 -9.61
CA ASN A 268 -1.05 26.67 -10.09
C ASN A 268 -0.25 25.37 -9.98
N PHE A 269 1.07 25.45 -10.09
CA PHE A 269 1.97 24.30 -10.05
C PHE A 269 2.90 24.31 -8.83
N VAL A 270 3.46 23.15 -8.50
CA VAL A 270 4.45 23.01 -7.41
C VAL A 270 5.66 23.91 -7.65
N LYS A 271 6.12 24.08 -8.90
CA LYS A 271 7.18 25.04 -9.23
C LYS A 271 6.83 26.48 -8.83
N ASP A 272 5.60 26.93 -9.07
CA ASP A 272 5.16 28.29 -8.75
C ASP A 272 5.14 28.49 -7.24
N PHE A 273 4.70 27.45 -6.52
CA PHE A 273 4.67 27.42 -5.06
C PHE A 273 6.09 27.52 -4.48
N LEU A 274 7.04 26.73 -5.00
CA LEU A 274 8.44 26.75 -4.56
C LEU A 274 9.13 28.08 -4.86
N ILE A 275 8.90 28.66 -6.04
CA ILE A 275 9.42 29.98 -6.39
C ILE A 275 8.89 31.01 -5.40
N LEU A 276 7.57 31.08 -5.19
CA LEU A 276 7.01 32.07 -4.28
C LEU A 276 7.44 31.83 -2.82
N LEU A 277 7.62 30.57 -2.42
CA LEU A 277 8.12 30.21 -1.10
C LEU A 277 9.53 30.74 -0.84
N SER A 278 10.40 30.69 -1.85
CA SER A 278 11.78 31.18 -1.73
C SER A 278 11.86 32.71 -1.83
N VAL A 279 10.99 33.33 -2.64
CA VAL A 279 11.03 34.76 -2.95
C VAL A 279 10.30 35.59 -1.90
N ASP A 280 9.11 35.16 -1.52
CA ASP A 280 8.23 35.86 -0.60
C ASP A 280 7.34 34.88 0.18
N PRO A 281 7.93 34.18 1.17
CA PRO A 281 7.19 33.26 2.01
C PRO A 281 6.06 33.94 2.79
N SER A 282 6.19 35.24 3.09
CA SER A 282 5.16 36.03 3.79
C SER A 282 3.91 36.24 2.93
N ARG A 283 4.08 36.56 1.64
CA ARG A 283 2.94 36.64 0.71
C ARG A 283 2.30 35.29 0.45
N LEU A 284 3.10 34.22 0.28
CA LEU A 284 2.54 32.87 0.18
C LEU A 284 1.70 32.51 1.41
N ARG A 285 2.20 32.86 2.60
CA ARG A 285 1.46 32.70 3.86
C ARG A 285 0.17 33.51 3.88
N SER A 286 0.20 34.75 3.39
CA SER A 286 -0.97 35.63 3.27
C SER A 286 -2.03 35.07 2.30
N ILE A 287 -1.61 34.55 1.14
CA ILE A 287 -2.48 33.91 0.14
C ILE A 287 -3.21 32.71 0.75
N LEU A 288 -2.55 31.90 1.57
CA LEU A 288 -3.18 30.77 2.26
C LEU A 288 -4.04 31.22 3.45
N GLY A 289 -3.71 32.37 4.06
CA GLY A 289 -4.47 33.03 5.12
C GLY A 289 -4.61 32.25 6.42
N ALA A 290 -5.48 32.76 7.30
CA ALA A 290 -5.64 32.27 8.68
C ALA A 290 -6.12 30.82 8.79
N GLY A 291 -6.85 30.31 7.78
CA GLY A 291 -7.30 28.91 7.76
C GLY A 291 -6.14 27.89 7.71
N MET A 292 -4.97 28.30 7.22
CA MET A 292 -3.79 27.45 7.15
C MET A 292 -3.03 27.49 8.48
N SER A 293 -3.34 26.56 9.39
CA SER A 293 -2.64 26.46 10.68
C SER A 293 -1.11 26.31 10.52
N ARG A 294 -0.33 26.64 11.55
CA ARG A 294 1.14 26.48 11.53
C ARG A 294 1.56 25.05 11.20
N LYS A 295 0.91 24.06 11.83
CA LYS A 295 1.17 22.63 11.58
C LYS A 295 0.86 22.21 10.14
N MET A 296 -0.25 22.69 9.57
CA MET A 296 -0.58 22.41 8.17
C MET A 296 0.44 23.01 7.22
N TRP A 297 0.88 24.23 7.50
CA TRP A 297 1.92 24.91 6.74
C TRP A 297 3.25 24.17 6.76
N GLU A 298 3.73 23.78 7.94
CA GLU A 298 4.98 23.02 8.09
C GLU A 298 4.93 21.73 7.26
N VAL A 299 3.84 20.96 7.35
CA VAL A 299 3.67 19.74 6.56
C VAL A 299 3.67 20.02 5.05
N THR A 300 2.99 21.07 4.61
CA THR A 300 2.94 21.45 3.18
C THR A 300 4.31 21.89 2.68
N PHE A 301 5.00 22.69 3.50
CA PHE A 301 6.32 23.23 3.24
C PHE A 301 7.36 22.12 3.12
N GLU A 302 7.43 21.22 4.11
CA GLU A 302 8.36 20.09 4.08
C GLU A 302 8.05 19.16 2.91
N HIS A 303 6.78 18.87 2.63
CA HIS A 303 6.42 18.05 1.47
C HIS A 303 6.86 18.68 0.15
N ALA A 304 6.60 19.98 -0.06
CA ALA A 304 7.06 20.68 -1.25
C ALA A 304 8.58 20.64 -1.42
N ARG A 305 9.35 20.72 -0.32
CA ARG A 305 10.83 20.63 -0.35
C ARG A 305 11.37 19.25 -0.67
N THR A 306 10.57 18.19 -0.60
CA THR A 306 10.96 16.88 -1.10
C THR A 306 10.98 16.81 -2.63
N CYS A 307 10.40 17.81 -3.32
CA CYS A 307 10.43 17.92 -4.77
C CYS A 307 11.87 17.89 -5.29
N SER A 308 12.14 17.01 -6.24
CA SER A 308 13.43 16.99 -6.94
C SER A 308 13.50 18.20 -7.85
N LEU A 309 14.32 19.17 -7.48
CA LEU A 309 14.61 20.32 -8.33
C LEU A 309 15.38 19.82 -9.57
N ASP A 310 14.99 20.30 -10.74
CA ASP A 310 15.70 19.99 -11.97
C ASP A 310 17.10 20.62 -11.96
N GLN A 311 17.94 20.18 -12.91
CA GLN A 311 19.26 20.80 -13.13
C GLN A 311 19.16 22.14 -13.87
N THR A 312 17.96 22.72 -13.97
CA THR A 312 17.76 23.99 -14.65
C THR A 312 18.36 25.11 -13.83
N ILE A 313 19.32 25.81 -14.44
CA ILE A 313 20.02 26.93 -13.83
C ILE A 313 19.51 28.21 -14.46
N TYR A 314 19.01 29.10 -13.63
CA TYR A 314 18.58 30.44 -14.02
C TYR A 314 19.71 31.43 -13.81
N PHE A 315 19.89 32.33 -14.77
CA PHE A 315 20.90 33.38 -14.73
C PHE A 315 20.26 34.74 -14.54
N TYR A 316 20.61 35.42 -13.45
CA TYR A 316 20.19 36.79 -13.19
C TYR A 316 21.37 37.75 -13.29
N ARG A 317 21.20 38.81 -14.09
CA ARG A 317 22.16 39.91 -14.21
C ARG A 317 21.62 41.14 -13.48
N PRO A 318 22.28 41.62 -12.42
CA PRO A 318 21.92 42.87 -11.75
C PRO A 318 22.04 44.06 -12.73
N PRO A 319 21.07 45.01 -12.75
CA PRO A 319 21.12 46.17 -13.64
C PRO A 319 22.35 47.07 -13.44
N SER A 320 22.95 47.05 -12.24
CA SER A 320 24.13 47.83 -11.87
C SER A 320 25.46 47.08 -12.01
N SER A 321 25.46 45.89 -12.62
CA SER A 321 26.66 45.06 -12.79
C SER A 321 27.33 45.29 -14.15
N GLU A 322 28.65 45.11 -14.20
CA GLU A 322 29.39 45.05 -15.46
C GLU A 322 28.78 43.96 -16.38
N PRO A 323 28.82 44.13 -17.72
CA PRO A 323 28.09 43.29 -18.68
C PRO A 323 28.37 41.78 -18.61
N LYS A 324 29.39 41.35 -17.86
CA LYS A 324 29.87 39.97 -17.77
C LYS A 324 29.66 39.30 -16.41
N ALA A 325 29.01 39.95 -15.45
CA ALA A 325 28.75 39.40 -14.12
C ALA A 325 27.26 39.04 -13.90
N GLY A 326 26.98 37.93 -13.20
CA GLY A 326 25.63 37.55 -12.78
C GLY A 326 25.58 36.33 -11.88
N VAL A 327 24.40 36.09 -11.30
CA VAL A 327 24.14 35.04 -10.31
C VAL A 327 23.40 33.88 -10.96
N LEU A 328 23.85 32.66 -10.67
CA LEU A 328 23.20 31.42 -11.08
C LEU A 328 22.43 30.83 -9.91
N PHE A 329 21.19 30.45 -10.11
CA PHE A 329 20.34 29.86 -9.07
C PHE A 329 19.44 28.76 -9.65
N ASN A 330 18.99 27.84 -8.80
CA ASN A 330 18.00 26.82 -9.18
C ASN A 330 16.57 27.31 -8.95
N ILE A 331 15.58 26.52 -9.37
CA ILE A 331 14.15 26.87 -9.23
C ILE A 331 13.69 27.05 -7.77
N GLY A 332 14.42 26.44 -6.82
CA GLY A 332 14.22 26.63 -5.38
C GLY A 332 14.85 27.92 -4.83
N GLY A 333 15.43 28.78 -5.68
CA GLY A 333 16.09 30.02 -5.27
C GLY A 333 17.44 29.82 -4.57
N GLN A 334 18.00 28.61 -4.60
CA GLN A 334 19.33 28.36 -4.06
C GLN A 334 20.39 28.88 -5.05
N VAL A 335 21.37 29.62 -4.54
CA VAL A 335 22.50 30.12 -5.33
C VAL A 335 23.43 28.97 -5.69
N MET A 336 23.54 28.68 -6.99
CA MET A 336 24.43 27.66 -7.56
C MET A 336 25.84 28.20 -7.80
N GLY A 337 26.00 29.51 -7.96
CA GLY A 337 27.28 30.15 -8.15
C GLY A 337 27.19 31.48 -8.87
N LEU A 338 28.33 32.01 -9.28
CA LEU A 338 28.45 33.25 -10.03
C LEU A 338 29.05 32.98 -11.40
N LEU A 339 28.63 33.76 -12.38
CA LEU A 339 29.33 33.88 -13.65
C LEU A 339 29.95 35.29 -13.68
N SER A 340 31.27 35.39 -13.69
CA SER A 340 31.99 36.66 -13.82
C SER A 340 33.07 36.53 -14.87
N ASP A 341 33.10 37.43 -15.85
CA ASP A 341 34.06 37.41 -16.96
C ASP A 341 34.13 36.06 -17.72
N GLY A 342 32.98 35.41 -17.87
CA GLY A 342 32.88 34.10 -18.53
C GLY A 342 33.38 32.93 -17.69
N LYS A 343 33.77 33.14 -16.43
CA LYS A 343 34.17 32.09 -15.50
C LYS A 343 33.06 31.79 -14.51
N TYR A 344 32.72 30.51 -14.40
CA TYR A 344 31.80 30.01 -13.38
C TYR A 344 32.55 29.78 -12.06
N ILE A 345 32.02 30.37 -10.99
CA ILE A 345 32.49 30.22 -9.62
C ILE A 345 31.39 29.49 -8.84
N PRO A 346 31.59 28.21 -8.47
CA PRO A 346 30.64 27.45 -7.65
C PRO A 346 30.37 28.13 -6.31
N SER A 347 29.15 27.96 -5.78
CA SER A 347 28.74 28.60 -4.52
C SER A 347 29.60 28.19 -3.31
N GLU A 348 30.23 27.01 -3.34
CA GLU A 348 31.16 26.52 -2.31
C GLU A 348 32.46 27.33 -2.27
N LYS A 349 32.82 28.00 -3.37
CA LYS A 349 34.04 28.80 -3.51
C LYS A 349 33.81 30.30 -3.26
N LEU A 350 32.57 30.70 -2.97
CA LEU A 350 32.23 32.08 -2.64
C LEU A 350 32.60 32.39 -1.18
N SER A 351 33.12 33.59 -0.92
CA SER A 351 33.33 34.08 0.44
C SER A 351 32.00 34.34 1.15
N GLU A 352 31.97 34.33 2.49
CA GLU A 352 30.76 34.65 3.25
C GLU A 352 30.23 36.07 2.94
N ALA A 353 31.10 37.03 2.64
CA ALA A 353 30.70 38.37 2.21
C ALA A 353 30.01 38.38 0.83
N GLU A 354 30.50 37.56 -0.11
CA GLU A 354 29.86 37.36 -1.41
C GLU A 354 28.55 36.61 -1.26
N LYS A 355 28.51 35.53 -0.48
CA LYS A 355 27.26 34.82 -0.16
C LYS A 355 26.24 35.75 0.48
N VAL A 356 26.62 36.65 1.38
CA VAL A 356 25.72 37.66 1.98
C VAL A 356 25.28 38.70 0.96
N ARG A 357 26.20 39.21 0.12
CA ARG A 357 25.87 40.14 -0.96
C ARG A 357 24.88 39.53 -1.96
N PHE A 358 25.06 38.26 -2.30
CA PHE A 358 24.26 37.53 -3.28
C PHE A 358 22.98 36.91 -2.72
N SER A 359 22.96 36.52 -1.45
CA SER A 359 21.75 36.14 -0.71
C SER A 359 20.86 37.34 -0.35
N GLY A 360 21.43 38.55 -0.28
CA GLY A 360 20.67 39.80 -0.28
C GLY A 360 19.78 39.97 -1.53
N TYR A 361 20.11 39.29 -2.64
CA TYR A 361 19.27 39.17 -3.84
C TYR A 361 18.35 37.94 -3.82
N SER A 362 18.41 37.06 -2.80
CA SER A 362 17.58 35.85 -2.75
C SER A 362 16.58 35.81 -1.58
N GLY A 363 16.57 36.76 -0.63
CA GLY A 363 15.67 36.60 0.52
C GLY A 363 15.23 37.79 1.38
N THR A 364 15.85 38.98 1.37
CA THR A 364 15.49 39.99 2.41
C THR A 364 15.62 41.47 2.03
N SER A 365 16.04 41.81 0.81
CA SER A 365 16.10 43.22 0.38
C SER A 365 14.86 43.61 -0.44
N ASN A 366 14.14 44.65 -0.02
CA ASN A 366 13.02 45.26 -0.75
C ASN A 366 13.34 45.59 -2.22
N SER A 367 14.62 45.70 -2.60
CA SER A 367 15.04 45.91 -4.00
C SER A 367 14.99 44.64 -4.86
N CYS A 368 15.13 43.45 -4.27
CA CYS A 368 15.04 42.19 -5.00
C CYS A 368 13.61 41.66 -5.08
N HIS A 369 12.74 42.09 -4.16
CA HIS A 369 11.30 41.97 -4.33
C HIS A 369 10.87 42.60 -5.67
N GLN A 370 11.40 43.79 -6.01
CA GLN A 370 11.14 44.44 -7.29
C GLN A 370 11.74 43.68 -8.48
N SER A 371 12.97 43.16 -8.39
CA SER A 371 13.67 42.52 -9.52
C SER A 371 13.18 41.09 -9.82
N LEU A 372 12.81 40.33 -8.78
CA LEU A 372 12.25 39.00 -8.93
C LEU A 372 10.74 39.06 -9.23
N MET A 373 10.02 40.08 -8.75
CA MET A 373 8.70 40.43 -9.29
C MET A 373 8.77 40.93 -10.74
N THR A 374 9.84 41.64 -11.16
CA THR A 374 10.06 42.02 -12.56
C THR A 374 10.37 40.78 -13.41
N TYR A 375 11.13 39.82 -12.90
CA TYR A 375 11.38 38.52 -13.53
C TYR A 375 10.11 37.66 -13.66
N ILE A 376 9.29 37.57 -12.60
CA ILE A 376 7.98 36.90 -12.63
C ILE A 376 6.96 37.66 -13.51
N SER A 377 7.04 39.01 -13.57
CA SER A 377 6.26 39.82 -14.51
C SER A 377 6.71 39.62 -15.96
N SER A 378 7.99 39.33 -16.20
CA SER A 378 8.52 38.98 -17.53
C SER A 378 8.16 37.56 -17.97
N ILE A 379 8.02 36.62 -17.02
CA ILE A 379 7.51 35.26 -17.29
C ILE A 379 6.03 35.28 -17.71
N ARG A 380 5.24 36.29 -17.30
CA ARG A 380 3.89 36.55 -17.85
C ARG A 380 3.89 37.09 -19.27
N LEU A 381 5.03 37.55 -19.80
CA LEU A 381 5.14 38.16 -21.14
C LEU A 381 5.84 37.28 -22.17
N THR A 382 6.49 36.18 -21.77
CA THR A 382 7.16 35.24 -22.71
C THR A 382 6.49 33.87 -22.74
N ALA A 383 5.17 33.82 -22.59
CA ALA A 383 4.33 32.82 -23.24
C ALA A 383 3.81 33.41 -24.56
N THR A 384 4.73 33.83 -25.43
CA THR A 384 4.44 34.02 -26.84
C THR A 384 5.21 32.94 -27.57
N THR A 385 4.44 32.00 -28.11
CA THR A 385 4.77 31.14 -29.25
C THR A 385 5.99 31.61 -30.03
N TRP A 386 7.00 30.75 -30.10
CA TRP A 386 7.59 30.27 -31.36
C TRP A 386 7.93 28.79 -31.20
#